data_AF-A0A098LCC4-F1
#
_entry.id   AF-A0A098LCC4-F1
#
_cell.length_a   1.000
_cell.length_b   1.000
_cell.length_c   1.000
_cell.angle_alpha   90.00
_cell.angle_beta   90.00
_cell.angle_gamma   90.00
#
_symmetry.space_group_name_H-M   'P 1'
#
loop_
_entity.id
_entity.type
_entity.pdbx_description
1 polymer ?
#
loop_
_entity_poly.entity_id
_entity_poly.type
_entity_poly.pdbx_seq_one_letter_code
_entity_poly.pdbx_strand_id
1 'polypeptide(L)'
;MKREGQVWIRIFPDKPITKKPAEVRMGKGKGAPEYWVAVIKPGTILFESTGISKETAMESLRLAAQKLPVKTKFVVRPDYEG
;
A
#
# COMPACT_ATOMS: atom_id res chain seq x y z
N MET A 1 -7.11 4.22 -15.68
CA MET A 1 -8.19 3.22 -15.55
C MET A 1 -9.52 3.94 -15.60
N LYS A 2 -10.09 4.13 -16.79
CA LYS A 2 -11.39 4.81 -17.00
C LYS A 2 -12.53 3.81 -16.74
N ARG A 3 -12.58 3.24 -15.53
CA ARG A 3 -13.44 2.07 -15.14
C ARG A 3 -13.10 0.75 -15.85
N GLU A 4 -11.95 0.69 -16.52
CA GLU A 4 -11.42 -0.54 -17.11
C GLU A 4 -10.43 -1.21 -16.15
N GLY A 5 -10.52 -2.54 -16.07
CA GLY A 5 -9.68 -3.37 -15.21
C GLY A 5 -10.18 -3.53 -13.78
N GLN A 6 -9.52 -4.44 -13.07
CA GLN A 6 -9.71 -4.68 -11.64
C GLN A 6 -8.39 -4.45 -10.92
N VAL A 7 -8.47 -3.82 -9.75
CA VAL A 7 -7.33 -3.63 -8.85
C VAL A 7 -7.58 -4.43 -7.58
N TRP A 8 -6.62 -5.27 -7.22
CA TRP A 8 -6.63 -6.01 -5.98
C TRP A 8 -5.69 -5.34 -4.99
N ILE A 9 -6.20 -5.03 -3.80
CA ILE A 9 -5.38 -4.56 -2.68
C ILE A 9 -5.02 -5.78 -1.84
N ARG A 10 -3.73 -6.12 -1.78
CA ARG A 10 -3.23 -7.34 -1.12
C ARG A 10 -2.85 -7.13 0.35
N ILE A 11 -2.88 -5.89 0.81
CA ILE A 11 -2.56 -5.49 2.17
C ILE A 11 -3.79 -4.88 2.86
N PHE A 12 -3.82 -4.96 4.18
CA PHE A 12 -4.90 -4.36 4.97
C PHE A 12 -4.31 -3.66 6.20
N PRO A 13 -4.78 -2.45 6.55
CA PRO A 13 -4.29 -1.72 7.72
C PRO A 13 -4.97 -2.23 9.00
N ASP A 14 -4.45 -3.32 9.56
CA ASP A 14 -4.97 -4.01 10.75
C ASP A 14 -4.24 -3.62 12.05
N LYS A 15 -3.11 -2.92 11.97
CA LYS A 15 -2.31 -2.56 13.14
C LYS A 15 -2.56 -1.12 13.60
N PRO A 16 -3.04 -0.88 14.83
CA PRO A 16 -3.24 0.48 15.34
C PRO A 16 -1.91 1.08 15.83
N ILE A 17 -1.65 2.32 15.44
CA ILE A 17 -0.54 3.14 15.93
C ILE A 17 -1.10 4.20 16.85
N THR A 18 -0.54 4.29 18.06
CA THR A 18 -0.99 5.21 19.11
C THR A 18 -0.08 6.42 19.21
N LYS A 19 -0.65 7.59 19.51
CA LYS A 19 0.13 8.81 19.80
C LYS A 19 -0.43 9.51 21.03
N LYS A 20 0.46 10.12 21.80
CA LYS A 20 0.07 10.99 22.92
C LYS A 20 -0.37 12.35 22.39
N PRO A 21 -1.34 13.03 23.03
CA PRO A 21 -1.68 14.40 22.68
C PRO A 21 -0.44 15.30 22.66
N ALA A 22 -0.47 16.35 21.84
CA ALA A 22 0.58 17.35 21.90
C ALA A 22 0.61 18.01 23.29
N GLU A 23 1.75 18.57 23.67
CA GLU A 23 1.92 19.41 24.88
C GLU A 23 1.82 18.67 26.24
N VAL A 24 1.77 17.33 26.25
CA VAL A 24 1.83 16.54 27.50
C VAL A 24 3.22 15.99 27.80
N ARG A 25 3.57 15.90 29.10
CA ARG A 25 4.80 15.25 29.56
C ARG A 25 4.75 13.73 29.34
N MET A 26 5.92 13.09 29.33
CA MET A 26 6.06 11.63 29.29
C MET A 26 5.45 10.96 30.55
N GLY A 27 5.17 9.65 30.47
CA GLY A 27 4.46 8.90 31.51
C GLY A 27 2.93 8.89 31.34
N LYS A 28 2.18 8.50 32.40
CA LYS A 28 0.70 8.44 32.42
C LYS A 28 0.04 7.45 31.43
N GLY A 29 0.76 6.41 31.00
CA GLY A 29 0.22 5.35 30.15
C GLY A 29 0.40 5.55 28.64
N LYS A 30 -0.26 4.69 27.86
CA LYS A 30 -0.22 4.66 26.39
C LYS A 30 -1.25 5.66 25.82
N GLY A 31 -0.93 6.29 24.69
CA GLY A 31 -1.86 7.18 23.99
C GLY A 31 -3.01 6.44 23.32
N ALA A 32 -4.01 7.19 22.84
CA ALA A 32 -5.08 6.65 22.03
C ALA A 32 -4.58 6.26 20.62
N PRO A 33 -5.23 5.31 19.92
CA PRO A 33 -4.97 5.06 18.50
C PRO A 33 -5.19 6.32 17.65
N GLU A 34 -4.21 6.68 16.82
CA GLU A 34 -4.27 7.82 15.91
C GLU A 34 -4.55 7.38 14.46
N TYR A 35 -3.88 6.32 14.01
CA TYR A 35 -4.07 5.75 12.66
C TYR A 35 -3.77 4.25 12.62
N TRP A 36 -4.13 3.61 11.52
CA TRP A 36 -3.89 2.20 11.26
C TRP A 36 -2.85 2.05 10.16
N VAL A 37 -1.99 1.04 10.29
CA VAL A 37 -0.93 0.75 9.33
C VAL A 37 -0.98 -0.70 8.89
N ALA A 38 -0.56 -0.95 7.65
CA ALA A 38 -0.20 -2.28 7.19
C ALA A 38 1.30 -2.49 7.39
N VAL A 39 1.69 -3.61 8.00
CA VAL A 39 3.11 -3.97 8.15
C VAL A 39 3.61 -4.62 6.87
N ILE A 40 4.57 -3.99 6.21
CA ILE A 40 5.09 -4.42 4.90
C ILE A 40 6.54 -4.88 5.06
N LYS A 41 6.89 -6.05 4.51
CA LYS A 41 8.26 -6.56 4.41
C LYS A 41 8.74 -6.56 2.94
N PRO A 42 10.06 -6.51 2.67
CA PRO A 42 10.59 -6.65 1.31
C PRO A 42 10.04 -7.92 0.63
N GLY A 43 9.61 -7.80 -0.62
CA GLY A 43 9.00 -8.89 -1.40
C GLY A 43 7.48 -9.02 -1.26
N THR A 44 6.83 -8.25 -0.39
CA THR A 44 5.37 -8.25 -0.27
C THR A 44 4.72 -7.61 -1.51
N ILE A 45 3.76 -8.30 -2.14
CA ILE A 45 2.92 -7.73 -3.20
C ILE A 45 1.86 -6.83 -2.55
N LEU A 46 1.79 -5.57 -2.96
CA LEU A 46 0.88 -4.56 -2.39
C LEU A 46 -0.43 -4.44 -3.19
N PHE A 47 -0.28 -4.33 -4.51
CA PHE A 47 -1.39 -4.15 -5.44
C PHE A 47 -1.19 -5.07 -6.63
N GLU A 48 -2.29 -5.62 -7.13
CA GLU A 48 -2.33 -6.33 -8.41
C GLU A 48 -3.34 -5.66 -9.32
N SER A 49 -3.11 -5.75 -10.63
CA SER A 49 -3.99 -5.19 -11.65
C SER A 49 -4.24 -6.22 -12.73
N THR A 50 -5.51 -6.41 -13.12
CA THR A 50 -5.94 -7.38 -14.14
C THR A 50 -6.95 -6.74 -15.09
N GLY A 51 -7.07 -7.26 -16.31
CA GLY A 51 -8.07 -6.79 -17.29
C GLY A 51 -7.75 -5.44 -17.95
N ILE A 52 -6.47 -5.05 -17.98
CA ILE A 52 -5.97 -3.89 -18.72
C ILE A 52 -4.65 -4.25 -19.42
N SER A 53 -4.26 -3.45 -20.42
CA SER A 53 -2.97 -3.63 -21.10
C SER A 53 -1.79 -3.43 -20.14
N LYS A 54 -0.66 -4.06 -20.47
CA LYS A 54 0.58 -3.96 -19.70
C LYS A 54 1.09 -2.53 -19.55
N GLU A 55 0.99 -1.71 -20.60
CA GLU A 55 1.41 -0.31 -20.60
C GLU A 55 0.57 0.49 -19.60
N THR A 56 -0.75 0.27 -19.63
CA THR A 56 -1.68 0.94 -18.72
C THR A 56 -1.45 0.51 -17.27
N ALA A 57 -1.19 -0.78 -17.03
CA ALA A 57 -0.88 -1.32 -15.70
C ALA A 57 0.44 -0.80 -15.14
N MET A 58 1.46 -0.70 -15.99
CA MET A 58 2.76 -0.17 -15.62
C MET A 58 2.68 1.32 -15.26
N GLU A 59 1.97 2.13 -16.04
CA GLU A 59 1.82 3.55 -15.75
C GLU A 59 0.96 3.80 -14.50
N SER A 60 -0.14 3.06 -14.31
CA SER A 60 -0.99 3.21 -13.12
C SER A 60 -0.23 2.82 -11.84
N LEU A 61 0.52 1.72 -11.86
CA LEU A 61 1.31 1.28 -10.71
C LEU A 61 2.54 2.18 -10.47
N ARG A 62 3.10 2.81 -11.51
CA ARG A 62 4.14 3.84 -11.36
C ARG A 62 3.62 5.06 -10.63
N LEU A 63 2.42 5.53 -10.97
CA LEU A 63 1.77 6.65 -10.26
C LEU A 63 1.44 6.28 -8.81
N ALA A 64 0.97 5.05 -8.56
CA ALA A 64 0.71 4.56 -7.21
C ALA A 64 2.00 4.50 -6.37
N ALA A 65 3.11 4.05 -6.97
CA ALA A 65 4.41 3.97 -6.29
C ALA A 65 4.88 5.31 -5.73
N GLN A 66 4.60 6.43 -6.41
CA GLN A 66 4.96 7.77 -5.95
C GLN A 66 4.23 8.22 -4.67
N LYS A 67 3.16 7.52 -4.28
CA LYS A 67 2.39 7.81 -3.06
C LYS A 67 2.79 6.93 -1.89
N LEU A 68 3.68 5.97 -2.10
CA LEU A 68 4.12 5.03 -1.08
C LEU A 68 5.46 5.47 -0.48
N PRO A 69 5.68 5.31 0.83
CA PRO A 69 6.93 5.67 1.50
C PRO A 69 8.03 4.61 1.32
N VAL A 70 7.93 3.72 0.33
CA VAL A 70 8.86 2.60 0.10
C VAL A 70 9.20 2.47 -1.37
N LYS A 71 10.40 1.96 -1.67
CA LYS A 71 10.76 1.58 -3.04
C LYS A 71 9.95 0.37 -3.47
N THR A 72 9.31 0.45 -4.63
CA THR A 72 8.53 -0.65 -5.21
C THR A 72 9.15 -1.10 -6.53
N LYS A 73 8.82 -2.32 -6.95
CA LYS A 73 9.20 -2.88 -8.25
C LYS A 73 7.95 -3.38 -8.95
N PHE A 74 7.79 -3.02 -10.21
CA PHE A 74 6.76 -3.61 -11.06
C PHE A 74 7.16 -5.05 -11.41
N VAL A 75 6.23 -5.98 -11.24
CA VAL A 75 6.40 -7.40 -11.55
C VAL A 75 5.20 -7.88 -12.32
N VAL A 76 5.43 -8.89 -13.16
CA VAL A 76 4.40 -9.57 -13.93
C VAL A 76 4.33 -11.01 -13.42
N ARG A 77 3.12 -11.61 -13.41
CA ARG A 77 3.00 -13.01 -13.01
C ARG A 77 3.74 -13.92 -13.99
N PRO A 78 4.36 -15.03 -13.54
CA PRO A 78 5.12 -15.92 -14.42
C PRO A 78 4.32 -16.53 -15.56
N ASP A 79 3.01 -16.71 -15.35
CA ASP A 79 2.02 -17.27 -16.29
C ASP A 79 1.36 -16.21 -17.18
N TYR A 80 1.85 -14.97 -17.17
CA TYR A 80 1.31 -13.92 -18.02
C TYR A 80 1.70 -14.15 -19.48
N GLU A 81 0.71 -14.50 -20.29
CA GLU A 81 0.80 -14.50 -21.74
C GLU A 81 0.32 -13.13 -22.26
N GLY A 82 1.18 -12.51 -23.08
CA GLY A 82 1.13 -11.09 -23.46
C GLY A 82 -0.18 -10.60 -24.05
#